data_AF-A0A4Q5RP86-F1
#
_entry.id   AF-A0A4Q5RP86-F1
#
_cell.length_a   1.000
_cell.length_b   1.000
_cell.length_c   1.000
_cell.angle_alpha   90.00
_cell.angle_beta   90.00
_cell.angle_gamma   90.00
#
_symmetry.space_group_name_H-M   'P 1'
#
loop_
_entity.id
_entity.type
_entity.pdbx_description
1 polymer ?
#
loop_
_entity_poly.entity_id
_entity_poly.type
_entity_poly.pdbx_seq_one_letter_code
_entity_poly.pdbx_strand_id
1 'polypeptide(L)'
;MMRFLIGFLVFFIPIATMAQDTLPAFSAFSRGGGRNLISWVNNFPVVTQLNIQRSADSTKNFKTILTVPDPSLPQNGFVDTKAPPGNLFYRLFIVLDSGKYVFSKSRRAVPDTGTSTGFPAESNNSTADRRVIVSSNLN
;
A
#
# COMPACT_ATOMS: atom_id res chain seq x y z
N MET A 1 15.40 6.12 -52.35
CA MET A 1 14.30 5.36 -51.70
C MET A 1 14.67 4.74 -50.33
N MET A 2 15.91 4.89 -49.83
CA MET A 2 16.35 4.26 -48.56
C MET A 2 16.28 5.20 -47.34
N ARG A 3 16.02 6.50 -47.54
CA ARG A 3 15.94 7.53 -46.48
C ARG A 3 14.62 7.50 -45.70
N PHE A 4 13.53 7.05 -46.32
CA PHE A 4 12.24 6.87 -45.68
C PHE A 4 12.14 5.56 -44.87
N LEU A 5 13.03 4.60 -45.12
CA LEU A 5 13.05 3.31 -44.43
C LEU A 5 13.48 3.45 -42.96
N ILE A 6 14.38 4.40 -42.67
CA ILE A 6 14.87 4.69 -41.31
C ILE A 6 13.76 5.31 -40.45
N GLY A 7 12.92 6.18 -41.03
CA GLY A 7 11.79 6.78 -40.32
C GLY A 7 10.70 5.76 -39.94
N PHE A 8 10.49 4.75 -40.78
CA PHE A 8 9.50 3.69 -40.51
C PHE A 8 9.96 2.72 -39.40
N LEU A 9 11.27 2.51 -39.25
CA LEU A 9 11.83 1.63 -38.22
C LEU A 9 11.76 2.24 -36.80
N VAL A 10 11.86 3.57 -36.67
CA VAL A 10 11.79 4.26 -35.38
C VAL A 10 10.36 4.29 -34.80
N PHE A 11 9.33 4.14 -35.63
CA PHE A 11 7.93 4.18 -35.19
C PHE A 11 7.44 2.89 -34.51
N PHE A 12 8.20 1.79 -34.60
CA PHE A 12 7.84 0.47 -34.07
C PHE A 12 8.64 0.05 -32.82
N ILE A 13 9.10 1.01 -32.01
CA ILE A 13 9.68 0.69 -30.69
C ILE A 13 8.54 0.60 -29.68
N PRO A 14 8.11 -0.60 -29.23
CA PRO A 14 7.14 -0.69 -28.16
C PRO A 14 7.77 -0.20 -26.85
N ILE A 15 7.25 0.89 -26.33
CA ILE A 15 7.60 1.37 -24.99
C ILE A 15 6.92 0.41 -24.00
N ALA A 16 7.69 -0.41 -23.30
CA ALA A 16 7.16 -1.26 -22.25
C ALA A 16 6.61 -0.39 -21.12
N THR A 17 5.29 -0.29 -21.02
CA THR A 17 4.62 0.41 -19.93
C THR A 17 4.58 -0.51 -18.71
N MET A 18 5.23 -0.10 -17.63
CA MET A 18 5.05 -0.73 -16.32
C MET A 18 3.72 -0.21 -15.77
N ALA A 19 2.63 -0.96 -15.94
CA ALA A 19 1.36 -0.60 -15.34
C ALA A 19 1.50 -0.63 -13.80
N GLN A 20 0.90 0.35 -13.12
CA GLN A 20 0.79 0.30 -11.66
C GLN A 20 -0.06 -0.91 -11.26
N ASP A 21 0.41 -1.65 -10.25
CA ASP A 21 -0.36 -2.73 -9.63
C ASP A 21 -1.67 -2.14 -9.07
N THR A 22 -2.79 -2.44 -9.72
CA THR A 22 -4.15 -2.07 -9.28
C THR A 22 -4.87 -3.29 -8.72
N LEU A 23 -5.97 -3.07 -8.00
CA LEU A 23 -6.80 -4.15 -7.48
C LEU A 23 -7.12 -5.18 -8.59
N PRO A 24 -7.04 -6.49 -8.29
CA PRO A 24 -6.87 -7.08 -6.96
C PRO A 24 -5.42 -7.12 -6.45
N ALA A 25 -4.42 -6.66 -7.21
CA ALA A 25 -3.06 -6.53 -6.71
C ALA A 25 -2.97 -5.41 -5.66
N PHE A 26 -2.01 -5.55 -4.74
CA PHE A 26 -1.77 -4.60 -3.65
C PHE A 26 -0.33 -4.74 -3.16
N SER A 27 0.10 -3.79 -2.34
CA SER A 27 1.44 -3.77 -1.75
C SER A 27 1.38 -3.98 -0.24
N ALA A 28 2.37 -4.71 0.29
CA ALA A 28 2.50 -4.99 1.72
C ALA A 28 3.96 -4.75 2.15
N PHE A 29 4.18 -3.70 2.93
CA PHE A 29 5.51 -3.28 3.37
C PHE A 29 5.63 -3.28 4.89
N SER A 30 6.73 -3.79 5.42
CA SER A 30 7.05 -3.62 6.84
C SER A 30 7.70 -2.26 7.08
N ARG A 31 7.18 -1.50 8.06
CA ARG A 31 7.62 -0.14 8.42
C ARG A 31 8.42 -0.11 9.73
N GLY A 32 8.91 -1.27 10.19
CA GLY A 32 9.57 -1.40 11.49
C GLY A 32 8.62 -1.19 12.69
N GLY A 33 9.08 -1.56 13.88
CA GLY A 33 8.30 -1.40 15.13
C GLY A 33 6.98 -2.19 15.13
N GLY A 34 6.92 -3.33 14.45
CA GLY A 34 5.71 -4.16 14.39
C GLY A 34 4.58 -3.57 13.53
N ARG A 35 4.88 -2.60 12.65
CA ARG A 35 3.90 -1.96 11.77
C ARG A 35 4.04 -2.46 10.34
N ASN A 36 2.93 -2.81 9.71
CA ASN A 36 2.89 -3.18 8.30
C ASN A 36 1.92 -2.27 7.54
N LEU A 37 2.38 -1.66 6.45
CA LEU A 37 1.57 -0.87 5.52
C LEU A 37 1.01 -1.78 4.44
N ILE A 38 -0.30 -1.74 4.27
CA ILE A 38 -1.04 -2.39 3.18
C ILE A 38 -1.59 -1.26 2.32
N SER A 39 -1.21 -1.17 1.05
CA SER A 39 -1.69 -0.11 0.14
C SER A 39 -2.16 -0.67 -1.19
N TRP A 40 -3.12 0.00 -1.82
CA TRP A 40 -3.71 -0.41 -3.09
C TRP A 40 -4.18 0.78 -3.91
N VAL A 41 -4.35 0.52 -5.21
CA VAL A 41 -4.99 1.43 -6.17
C VAL A 41 -6.23 0.73 -6.73
N ASN A 42 -7.40 1.34 -6.56
CA ASN A 42 -8.66 0.82 -7.03
C ASN A 42 -8.93 1.27 -8.48
N ASN A 43 -9.07 0.32 -9.39
CA ASN A 43 -9.47 0.55 -10.77
C ASN A 43 -10.79 -0.18 -11.13
N PHE A 44 -11.45 -0.78 -10.14
CA PHE A 44 -12.78 -1.33 -10.34
C PHE A 44 -13.81 -0.18 -10.40
N PRO A 45 -14.78 -0.24 -11.32
CA PRO A 45 -15.81 0.80 -11.44
C PRO A 45 -16.71 0.85 -10.20
N VAL A 46 -16.95 -0.30 -9.55
CA VAL A 46 -17.76 -0.41 -8.35
C VAL A 46 -17.10 -1.41 -7.39
N VAL A 47 -16.85 -0.96 -6.17
CA VAL A 47 -16.47 -1.80 -5.03
C VAL A 47 -17.41 -1.47 -3.89
N THR A 48 -18.17 -2.45 -3.44
CA THR A 48 -19.17 -2.28 -2.37
C THR A 48 -18.58 -2.58 -0.99
N GLN A 49 -17.56 -3.44 -0.94
CA GLN A 49 -16.85 -3.76 0.29
C GLN A 49 -15.41 -4.15 0.01
N LEU A 50 -14.49 -3.71 0.87
CA LEU A 50 -13.09 -4.12 0.84
C LEU A 50 -12.64 -4.48 2.26
N ASN A 51 -12.28 -5.74 2.48
CA ASN A 51 -11.77 -6.21 3.75
C ASN A 51 -10.29 -6.58 3.61
N ILE A 52 -9.48 -6.08 4.54
CA ILE A 52 -8.08 -6.47 4.68
C ILE A 52 -8.03 -7.67 5.61
N GLN A 53 -7.43 -8.75 5.14
CA GLN A 53 -7.28 -9.99 5.92
C GLN A 53 -5.82 -10.31 6.14
N ARG A 54 -5.51 -10.88 7.32
CA ARG A 54 -4.17 -11.24 7.76
C ARG A 54 -4.11 -12.69 8.21
N SER A 55 -2.98 -13.35 7.96
CA SER A 55 -2.65 -14.68 8.44
C SER A 55 -1.16 -14.80 8.78
N ALA A 56 -0.81 -15.76 9.62
CA ALA A 56 0.57 -16.23 9.81
C ALA A 56 0.96 -17.31 8.77
N ASP A 57 0.00 -17.79 7.98
CA ASP A 57 0.17 -18.76 6.90
C ASP A 57 -0.16 -18.10 5.55
N SER A 58 0.64 -18.37 4.53
CA SER A 58 0.48 -17.78 3.18
C SER A 58 -0.80 -18.17 2.44
N THR A 59 -1.46 -19.27 2.84
CA THR A 59 -2.55 -19.91 2.08
C THR A 59 -3.85 -20.04 2.86
N LYS A 60 -3.79 -20.20 4.19
CA LYS A 60 -4.95 -20.49 5.05
C LYS A 60 -5.03 -19.53 6.24
N ASN A 61 -6.12 -19.64 7.01
CA ASN A 61 -6.32 -18.98 8.30
C ASN A 61 -6.33 -17.43 8.27
N PHE A 62 -6.72 -16.85 7.13
CA PHE A 62 -6.89 -15.40 7.02
C PHE A 62 -8.08 -14.90 7.86
N LYS A 63 -7.83 -13.90 8.69
CA LYS A 63 -8.84 -13.20 9.49
C LYS A 63 -8.93 -11.74 9.05
N THR A 64 -10.16 -11.22 8.93
CA THR A 64 -10.38 -9.79 8.66
C THR A 64 -9.88 -8.96 9.84
N ILE A 65 -9.02 -7.97 9.55
CA ILE A 65 -8.49 -7.04 10.54
C ILE A 65 -8.99 -5.61 10.34
N LEU A 66 -9.46 -5.29 9.12
CA LEU A 66 -10.09 -4.02 8.79
C LEU A 66 -11.14 -4.25 7.70
N THR A 67 -12.29 -3.60 7.86
CA THR A 67 -13.22 -3.30 6.75
C THR A 67 -13.02 -1.84 6.38
N VAL A 68 -12.68 -1.57 5.12
CA VAL A 68 -12.39 -0.20 4.66
C VAL A 68 -13.69 0.62 4.68
N PRO A 69 -13.71 1.80 5.33
CA PRO A 69 -14.93 2.62 5.42
C PRO A 69 -15.44 3.12 4.07
N ASP A 70 -14.52 3.55 3.21
CA ASP A 70 -14.82 3.95 1.83
C ASP A 70 -13.98 3.12 0.84
N PRO A 71 -14.56 2.03 0.30
CA PRO A 71 -13.87 1.16 -0.66
C PRO A 71 -13.78 1.77 -2.07
N SER A 72 -14.49 2.88 -2.34
CA SER A 72 -14.52 3.52 -3.66
C SER A 72 -13.30 4.40 -3.93
N LEU A 73 -12.51 4.73 -2.90
CA LEU A 73 -11.33 5.58 -3.02
C LEU A 73 -10.33 5.02 -4.07
N PRO A 74 -9.89 5.84 -5.05
CA PRO A 74 -8.97 5.40 -6.11
C PRO A 74 -7.63 4.90 -5.58
N GLN A 75 -7.14 5.45 -4.47
CA GLN A 75 -5.90 5.01 -3.82
C GLN A 75 -6.06 5.14 -2.32
N ASN A 76 -5.66 4.12 -1.58
CA ASN A 76 -5.74 4.12 -0.12
C ASN A 76 -4.71 3.15 0.50
N GLY A 77 -4.56 3.21 1.82
CA GLY A 77 -3.74 2.30 2.58
C GLY A 77 -4.13 2.21 4.05
N PHE A 78 -3.66 1.14 4.69
CA PHE A 78 -3.89 0.82 6.09
C PHE A 78 -2.57 0.43 6.74
N VAL A 79 -2.32 0.96 7.94
CA VAL A 79 -1.18 0.57 8.76
C VAL A 79 -1.67 -0.37 9.86
N ASP A 80 -1.30 -1.64 9.76
CA ASP A 80 -1.49 -2.62 10.82
C ASP A 80 -0.49 -2.35 11.95
N THR A 81 -0.92 -1.61 12.97
CA THR A 81 -0.13 -1.29 14.16
C THR A 81 -0.18 -2.39 15.23
N LYS A 82 -1.00 -3.41 15.03
CA LYS A 82 -1.21 -4.53 15.96
C LYS A 82 -0.77 -5.84 15.32
N ALA A 83 0.32 -5.79 14.55
CA ALA A 83 0.87 -6.94 13.85
C ALA A 83 1.67 -7.82 14.83
N PRO A 84 1.32 -9.11 14.99
CA PRO A 84 2.13 -10.02 15.80
C PRO A 84 3.54 -10.17 15.24
N PRO A 85 4.52 -10.58 16.07
CA PRO A 85 5.85 -10.89 15.56
C PRO A 85 5.81 -12.08 14.59
N GLY A 86 6.75 -12.09 13.63
CA GLY A 86 6.92 -13.17 12.66
C GLY A 86 6.46 -12.82 11.24
N ASN A 87 6.31 -13.86 10.42
CA ASN A 87 5.95 -13.71 9.00
C ASN A 87 4.45 -13.55 8.86
N LEU A 88 4.02 -12.35 8.49
CA LEU A 88 2.62 -12.03 8.27
C LEU A 88 2.32 -11.92 6.78
N PHE A 89 1.20 -12.53 6.42
CA PHE A 89 0.65 -12.58 5.09
C PHE A 89 -0.68 -11.84 5.07
N TYR A 90 -0.89 -11.07 4.02
CA TYR A 90 -2.08 -10.27 3.82
C TYR A 90 -2.79 -10.72 2.54
N ARG A 91 -4.10 -10.51 2.49
CA ARG A 91 -4.90 -10.56 1.26
C ARG A 91 -6.09 -9.63 1.40
N LEU A 92 -6.67 -9.26 0.27
CA LEU A 92 -7.86 -8.43 0.19
C LEU A 92 -9.04 -9.33 -0.20
N PHE A 93 -10.17 -9.12 0.46
CA PHE A 93 -11.46 -9.63 0.02
C PHE A 93 -12.26 -8.44 -0.51
N ILE A 94 -12.56 -8.47 -1.79
CA ILE A 94 -13.12 -7.34 -2.55
C ILE A 94 -14.48 -7.78 -3.05
N VAL A 95 -15.53 -7.08 -2.66
CA VAL A 95 -16.89 -7.30 -3.15
C VAL A 95 -17.21 -6.22 -4.17
N LEU A 96 -17.64 -6.66 -5.34
CA LEU A 96 -18.02 -5.82 -6.47
C LEU A 96 -19.55 -5.61 -6.44
N ASP A 97 -20.14 -5.31 -7.59
CA ASP A 97 -21.58 -5.28 -7.77
C ASP A 97 -22.20 -6.69 -7.78
N SER A 98 -23.50 -6.75 -7.52
CA SER A 98 -24.32 -7.96 -7.68
C SER A 98 -23.78 -9.22 -6.97
N GLY A 99 -23.11 -9.04 -5.82
CA GLY A 99 -22.58 -10.13 -5.00
C GLY A 99 -21.32 -10.82 -5.55
N LYS A 100 -20.75 -10.34 -6.66
CA LYS A 100 -19.48 -10.84 -7.16
C LYS A 100 -18.35 -10.46 -6.21
N TYR A 101 -17.40 -11.36 -5.98
CA TYR A 101 -16.26 -11.09 -5.12
C TYR A 101 -14.97 -11.68 -5.67
N VAL A 102 -13.85 -11.10 -5.26
CA VAL A 102 -12.51 -11.53 -5.61
C VAL A 102 -11.64 -11.54 -4.35
N PHE A 103 -10.87 -12.60 -4.17
CA PHE A 103 -9.75 -12.61 -3.24
C PHE A 103 -8.47 -12.25 -3.99
N SER A 104 -7.67 -11.34 -3.44
CA SER A 104 -6.34 -11.10 -3.98
C SER A 104 -5.39 -12.26 -3.69
N LYS A 105 -4.30 -12.34 -4.46
CA LYS A 105 -3.17 -13.22 -4.13
C LYS A 105 -2.59 -12.80 -2.78
N SER A 106 -2.21 -13.77 -1.96
CA SER A 106 -1.54 -13.46 -0.70
C SER A 106 -0.20 -12.77 -0.94
N ARG A 107 0.11 -11.74 -0.14
CA ARG A 107 1.42 -11.09 -0.11
C ARG A 107 1.97 -11.03 1.30
N ARG A 108 3.26 -11.34 1.45
CA ARG A 108 4.01 -11.17 2.70
C ARG A 108 4.41 -9.72 2.88
N ALA A 109 4.31 -9.19 4.10
CA ALA A 109 4.89 -7.90 4.41
C ALA A 109 6.43 -8.01 4.40
N VAL A 110 7.07 -7.31 3.47
CA VAL A 110 8.53 -7.28 3.32
C VAL A 110 9.06 -5.88 3.60
N PRO A 111 10.28 -5.73 4.12
CA PRO A 111 10.91 -4.41 4.25
C PRO A 111 10.91 -3.69 2.90
N ASP A 112 10.53 -2.41 2.92
CA ASP A 112 10.62 -1.57 1.73
C ASP A 112 12.09 -1.38 1.39
N THR A 113 12.57 -2.09 0.37
CA THR A 113 13.99 -2.06 -0.05
C THR A 113 14.19 -1.06 -1.19
N GLY A 114 13.19 -0.21 -1.47
CA GLY A 114 13.37 0.92 -2.38
C GLY A 114 14.35 1.90 -1.75
N THR A 115 15.48 2.15 -2.41
CA THR A 115 16.45 3.17 -2.04
C THR A 115 15.72 4.49 -1.77
N SER A 116 15.59 4.85 -0.50
CA SER A 116 15.02 6.12 -0.08
C SER A 116 15.99 7.24 -0.44
N THR A 117 15.75 7.97 -1.51
CA THR A 117 16.19 9.36 -1.55
C THR A 117 15.42 10.08 -0.44
N GLY A 118 16.12 10.30 0.67
CA GLY A 118 15.78 11.03 1.88
C GLY A 118 14.37 11.61 2.03
N PHE A 119 13.60 11.02 2.95
CA PHE A 119 12.84 11.79 3.92
C PHE A 119 13.27 11.31 5.31
N PRO A 120 13.71 12.21 6.20
CA PRO A 120 14.27 11.81 7.48
C PRO A 120 13.21 11.07 8.30
N ALA A 121 13.56 9.86 8.74
CA ALA A 121 12.80 9.14 9.73
C ALA A 121 12.61 10.04 10.95
N GLU A 122 11.36 10.24 11.37
CA GLU A 122 11.05 10.92 12.60
C GLU A 122 11.68 10.14 13.76
N SER A 123 12.81 10.67 14.22
CA SER A 123 13.56 10.19 15.37
C SER A 123 12.66 10.34 16.60
N ASN A 124 12.18 9.20 17.10
CA ASN A 124 11.55 9.09 18.41
C ASN A 124 12.56 9.48 19.50
N ASN A 125 12.73 10.78 19.76
CA ASN A 125 13.34 11.28 20.99
C ASN A 125 12.36 12.20 21.71
N SER A 126 11.43 11.56 22.43
CA SER A 126 10.54 12.18 23.39
C SER A 126 11.33 12.65 24.62
N THR A 127 12.04 13.79 24.53
CA THR A 127 12.48 14.58 25.71
C THR A 127 12.82 16.06 25.40
N ALA A 128 13.01 16.49 24.15
CA ALA A 128 13.55 17.84 23.88
C ALA A 128 12.59 18.89 23.28
N ASP A 129 11.28 18.79 23.51
CA ASP A 129 10.37 19.92 23.19
C ASP A 129 9.26 20.10 24.22
N ARG A 130 9.65 20.22 25.50
CA ARG A 130 8.86 21.05 26.42
C ARG A 130 9.17 22.51 26.09
N ARG A 131 8.48 23.07 25.09
CA ARG A 131 8.21 24.51 25.10
C ARG A 131 7.36 24.79 26.34
N VAL A 132 8.06 25.04 27.44
CA VAL A 132 7.52 25.81 28.56
C VAL A 132 7.11 27.14 27.95
N ILE A 133 5.82 27.32 27.70
CA ILE A 133 5.25 28.64 27.53
C ILE A 133 5.38 29.28 28.91
N VAL A 134 6.51 29.94 29.15
CA VAL A 134 6.65 30.87 30.26
C VAL A 134 5.75 32.04 29.89
N SER A 135 4.54 32.05 30.43
CA SER A 135 3.76 33.29 30.49
C SER A 135 4.52 34.23 31.43
N SER A 136 5.41 35.05 30.87
CA SER A 136 5.96 36.20 31.57
C SER A 136 4.83 37.19 31.78
N ASN A 137 4.34 37.18 33.02
CA ASN A 137 3.39 38.11 33.59
C ASN A 137 3.91 39.57 33.56
N LEU A 138 2.95 40.49 33.36
CA LEU A 138 2.91 41.92 33.71
C LEU A 138 3.89 42.90 33.05
N ASN A 139 3.35 43.88 32.32
CA ASN A 139 3.08 45.21 32.91
C ASN A 139 1.90 45.88 32.19
#